data_AF-A0A1W2DMV7-F1
#
_entry.id   AF-A0A1W2DMV7-F1
#
_cell.length_a   1.000
_cell.length_b   1.000
_cell.length_c   1.000
_cell.angle_alpha   90.00
_cell.angle_beta   90.00
_cell.angle_gamma   90.00
#
_symmetry.space_group_name_H-M   'P 1'
#
loop_
_entity.id
_entity.type
_entity.pdbx_description
1 polymer ?
#
loop_
_entity_poly.entity_id
_entity_poly.type
_entity_poly.pdbx_seq_one_letter_code
_entity_poly.pdbx_strand_id
1 'polypeptide(L)'
;MKLFYAHSTSSEDKSDWQLLDEHLENVCTKAGAFAKNFGASAWGRILGKSHDMGKGSYLWQAYLRHVNNIVDEFSEFYDGHPSHAFTGAQWLYKNSKDVGKLLAYCIAGHHGGLPNWSDMGPSALKNRMEQHYPEIEIPHSLPDFPKQPPISFEQNRLGFQLQFFIRMLFSCLVDADFLDTERSLDKSKSDCRSKFCDFSELYNEFCPLCQDRSRLN
;
A
#
# COMPACT_ATOMS: atom_id res chain seq x y z
N MET A 1 14.21 -2.38 -23.11
CA MET A 1 12.94 -2.41 -22.37
C MET A 1 13.09 -1.40 -21.25
N LYS A 2 12.16 -0.45 -21.09
CA LYS A 2 12.25 0.59 -20.06
C LYS A 2 12.06 -0.04 -18.68
N LEU A 3 12.87 0.37 -17.69
CA LEU A 3 12.77 -0.10 -16.31
C LEU A 3 11.97 0.90 -15.46
N PHE A 4 11.06 0.37 -14.65
CA PHE A 4 10.21 1.12 -13.74
C PHE A 4 10.60 0.82 -12.30
N TYR A 5 10.74 1.86 -11.48
CA TYR A 5 11.15 1.73 -10.09
C TYR A 5 10.05 2.22 -9.15
N ALA A 6 9.88 1.54 -8.01
CA ALA A 6 8.99 1.93 -6.94
C ALA A 6 9.67 2.88 -5.94
N HIS A 7 10.93 2.59 -5.61
CA HIS A 7 11.72 3.33 -4.62
C HIS A 7 13.12 3.60 -5.16
N SER A 8 13.68 4.72 -4.73
CA SER A 8 15.03 5.15 -5.07
C SER A 8 15.86 5.29 -3.80
N THR A 9 17.18 5.14 -3.96
CA THR A 9 18.18 5.51 -2.95
C THR A 9 19.01 6.67 -3.51
N SER A 10 20.05 7.08 -2.78
CA SER A 10 21.02 8.07 -3.25
C SER A 10 21.94 7.58 -4.38
N SER A 11 21.87 6.32 -4.83
CA SER A 11 22.74 5.84 -5.90
C SER A 11 22.31 6.39 -7.26
N GLU A 12 23.20 7.11 -7.93
CA GLU A 12 22.95 7.71 -9.25
C GLU A 12 22.85 6.66 -10.37
N ASP A 13 23.54 5.52 -10.21
CA ASP A 13 23.54 4.43 -11.18
C ASP A 13 22.29 3.53 -11.09
N LYS A 14 21.40 3.81 -10.12
CA LYS A 14 20.16 3.07 -9.84
C LYS A 14 20.36 1.60 -9.49
N SER A 15 21.59 1.17 -9.16
CA SER A 15 21.95 -0.24 -8.96
C SER A 15 21.23 -0.90 -7.77
N ASP A 16 20.80 -0.10 -6.81
CA ASP A 16 20.09 -0.47 -5.58
C ASP A 16 18.66 0.10 -5.52
N TRP A 17 18.16 0.67 -6.62
CA TRP A 17 16.77 1.09 -6.71
C TRP A 17 15.84 -0.11 -6.82
N GLN A 18 14.71 -0.05 -6.15
CA GLN A 18 13.75 -1.16 -6.17
C GLN A 18 12.90 -1.11 -7.43
N LEU A 19 12.87 -2.21 -8.18
CA LEU A 19 11.98 -2.35 -9.33
C LEU A 19 10.51 -2.36 -8.87
N LEU A 20 9.65 -1.75 -9.69
CA LEU A 20 8.23 -1.63 -9.38
C LEU A 20 7.51 -2.97 -9.38
N ASP A 21 7.86 -3.88 -10.28
CA ASP A 21 7.27 -5.21 -10.34
C ASP A 21 7.64 -6.06 -9.11
N GLU A 22 8.89 -5.97 -8.67
CA GLU A 22 9.39 -6.57 -7.43
C GLU A 22 8.60 -6.06 -6.22
N HIS A 23 8.52 -4.74 -6.05
CA HIS A 23 7.79 -4.12 -4.96
C HIS A 23 6.31 -4.56 -4.92
N LEU A 24 5.61 -4.46 -6.05
CA LEU A 24 4.20 -4.87 -6.13
C LEU A 24 4.00 -6.36 -5.84
N GLU A 25 4.94 -7.23 -6.21
CA GLU A 25 4.86 -8.67 -5.91
C GLU A 25 5.18 -8.99 -4.44
N ASN A 26 6.16 -8.31 -3.86
CA ASN A 26 6.50 -8.46 -2.44
C ASN A 26 5.35 -8.01 -1.55
N VAL A 27 4.76 -6.84 -1.83
CA VAL A 27 3.60 -6.32 -1.10
C VAL A 27 2.38 -7.21 -1.34
N CYS A 28 2.13 -7.67 -2.57
CA CYS A 28 1.07 -8.65 -2.89
C CYS A 28 1.18 -9.90 -2.02
N THR A 29 2.36 -10.51 -1.96
CA THR A 29 2.62 -11.72 -1.19
C THR A 29 2.42 -11.49 0.30
N LYS A 30 2.97 -10.39 0.84
CA LYS A 30 2.95 -10.09 2.27
C LYS A 30 1.57 -9.66 2.75
N ALA A 31 0.90 -8.75 2.05
CA ALA A 31 -0.48 -8.35 2.35
C ALA A 31 -1.45 -9.53 2.24
N GLY A 32 -1.26 -10.40 1.25
CA GLY A 32 -2.01 -11.64 1.11
C GLY A 32 -1.79 -12.62 2.27
N ALA A 33 -0.58 -12.69 2.81
CA ALA A 33 -0.26 -13.50 3.99
C ALA A 33 -0.89 -12.93 5.26
N PHE A 34 -0.84 -11.62 5.49
CA PHE A 34 -1.51 -10.98 6.63
C PHE A 34 -3.03 -11.17 6.57
N ALA A 35 -3.62 -10.96 5.39
CA ALA A 35 -5.06 -11.08 5.18
C ALA A 35 -5.56 -12.54 5.28
N LYS A 36 -4.67 -13.54 5.18
CA LYS A 36 -5.00 -14.96 5.33
C LYS A 36 -5.62 -15.27 6.70
N ASN A 37 -5.20 -14.58 7.76
CA ASN A 37 -5.66 -14.83 9.13
C ASN A 37 -7.17 -14.61 9.33
N PHE A 38 -7.80 -13.81 8.45
CA PHE A 38 -9.25 -13.60 8.44
C PHE A 38 -9.89 -14.01 7.11
N GLY A 39 -9.25 -14.93 6.37
CA GLY A 39 -9.79 -15.51 5.14
C GLY A 39 -9.76 -14.60 3.91
N ALA A 40 -9.10 -13.44 3.96
CA ALA A 40 -9.12 -12.44 2.88
C ALA A 40 -7.84 -12.39 2.05
N SER A 41 -7.11 -13.51 1.93
CA SER A 41 -5.80 -13.55 1.25
C SER A 41 -5.85 -12.99 -0.18
N ALA A 42 -6.89 -13.33 -0.96
CA ALA A 42 -7.10 -12.80 -2.32
C ALA A 42 -7.27 -11.28 -2.34
N TRP A 43 -7.95 -10.70 -1.34
CA TRP A 43 -8.11 -9.25 -1.21
C TRP A 43 -6.75 -8.58 -0.96
N GLY A 44 -5.97 -9.11 0.00
CA GLY A 44 -4.63 -8.61 0.31
C GLY A 44 -3.69 -8.66 -0.88
N ARG A 45 -3.73 -9.75 -1.67
CA ARG A 45 -2.93 -9.88 -2.90
C ARG A 45 -3.29 -8.80 -3.93
N ILE A 46 -4.59 -8.59 -4.18
CA ILE A 46 -5.05 -7.56 -5.13
C ILE A 46 -4.62 -6.17 -4.66
N LEU A 47 -4.75 -5.87 -3.36
CA LEU A 47 -4.27 -4.61 -2.78
C LEU A 47 -2.79 -4.41 -3.05
N GLY A 48 -1.94 -5.36 -2.65
CA GLY A 48 -0.50 -5.21 -2.81
C GLY A 48 -0.07 -5.09 -4.27
N LYS A 49 -0.66 -5.86 -5.19
CA LYS A 49 -0.34 -5.78 -6.61
C LYS A 49 -0.79 -4.47 -7.27
N SER A 50 -1.75 -3.77 -6.67
CA SER A 50 -2.43 -2.63 -7.30
C SER A 50 -2.10 -1.27 -6.68
N HIS A 51 -1.64 -1.23 -5.42
CA HIS A 51 -1.62 0.02 -4.65
C HIS A 51 -0.75 1.11 -5.29
N ASP A 52 0.38 0.71 -5.86
CA ASP A 52 1.39 1.59 -6.43
C ASP A 52 1.49 1.51 -7.96
N MET A 53 0.49 0.94 -8.65
CA MET A 53 0.53 0.81 -10.11
C MET A 53 0.71 2.15 -10.84
N GLY A 54 0.25 3.26 -10.25
CA GLY A 54 0.45 4.61 -10.82
C GLY A 54 1.91 5.01 -10.95
N LYS A 55 2.82 4.36 -10.18
CA LYS A 55 4.27 4.54 -10.34
C LYS A 55 4.78 4.03 -11.70
N GLY A 56 3.99 3.20 -12.39
CA GLY A 56 4.26 2.69 -13.73
C GLY A 56 4.00 3.68 -14.86
N SER A 57 3.69 4.95 -14.57
CA SER A 57 3.54 6.01 -15.57
C SER A 57 4.87 6.70 -15.89
N TYR A 58 5.01 7.24 -17.10
CA TYR A 58 6.19 8.04 -17.44
C TYR A 58 6.34 9.29 -16.59
N LEU A 59 5.23 9.96 -16.22
CA LEU A 59 5.26 11.13 -15.35
C LEU A 59 5.84 10.79 -13.97
N TRP A 60 5.43 9.66 -13.37
CA TRP A 60 5.98 9.26 -12.07
C TRP A 60 7.46 8.90 -12.16
N GLN A 61 7.86 8.15 -13.18
CA GLN A 61 9.27 7.82 -13.38
C GLN A 61 10.10 9.09 -13.59
N ALA A 62 9.61 10.05 -14.38
CA ALA A 62 10.26 11.35 -14.57
C ALA A 62 10.42 12.12 -13.26
N TYR A 63 9.36 12.19 -12.45
CA TYR A 63 9.40 12.76 -11.10
C TYR A 63 10.46 12.08 -10.23
N LEU A 64 10.48 10.74 -10.19
CA LEU A 64 11.43 9.97 -9.38
C LEU A 64 12.89 10.24 -9.78
N ARG A 65 13.19 10.43 -11.07
CA ARG A 65 14.54 10.81 -11.53
C ARG A 65 14.84 12.26 -11.19
N HIS A 66 13.88 13.16 -11.39
CA HIS A 66 14.03 14.58 -11.11
C HIS A 66 14.42 14.83 -9.65
N VAL A 67 13.73 14.20 -8.69
CA VAL A 67 14.05 14.36 -7.25
C VAL A 67 15.40 13.75 -6.85
N ASN A 68 15.97 12.89 -7.67
CA ASN A 68 17.31 12.31 -7.50
C ASN A 68 18.36 12.98 -8.41
N ASN A 69 18.06 14.10 -9.07
CA ASN A 69 18.94 14.82 -10.00
C ASN A 69 19.46 13.99 -11.18
N ILE A 70 18.68 12.99 -11.63
CA ILE A 70 19.04 12.13 -12.75
C ILE A 70 18.41 12.66 -14.05
N VAL A 71 19.22 12.73 -15.11
CA VAL A 71 18.76 13.06 -16.47
C VAL A 71 18.86 11.83 -17.35
N ASP A 72 17.71 11.32 -17.81
CA ASP A 72 17.61 10.17 -18.72
C ASP A 72 16.38 10.28 -19.64
N GLU A 73 16.05 9.21 -20.34
CA GLU A 73 14.92 9.12 -21.28
C GLU A 73 13.54 9.42 -20.67
N PHE A 74 13.40 9.48 -19.35
CA PHE A 74 12.15 9.88 -18.70
C PHE A 74 12.07 11.39 -18.44
N SER A 75 13.18 12.12 -18.48
CA SER A 75 13.22 13.53 -18.08
C SER A 75 12.32 14.45 -18.90
N GLU A 76 12.03 14.10 -20.15
CA GLU A 76 11.11 14.84 -21.03
C GLU A 76 9.65 14.83 -20.55
N PHE A 77 9.27 13.86 -19.72
CA PHE A 77 7.90 13.71 -19.20
C PHE A 77 7.69 14.39 -17.84
N TYR A 78 8.68 15.13 -17.34
CA TYR A 78 8.57 15.77 -16.02
C TYR A 78 7.54 16.90 -16.02
N ASP A 79 6.51 16.76 -15.20
CA ASP A 79 5.43 17.73 -15.02
C ASP A 79 5.03 17.86 -13.54
N GLY A 80 6.04 17.98 -12.67
CA GLY A 80 5.84 18.09 -11.22
C GLY A 80 5.63 16.74 -10.51
N HIS A 81 4.86 16.74 -9.42
CA HIS A 81 4.60 15.55 -8.60
C HIS A 81 3.23 14.93 -8.95
N PRO A 82 3.20 13.86 -9.77
CA PRO A 82 1.95 13.20 -10.14
C PRO A 82 1.41 12.37 -8.97
N SER A 83 0.09 12.29 -8.86
CA SER A 83 -0.54 11.40 -7.89
C SER A 83 -0.58 9.96 -8.44
N HIS A 84 0.11 9.03 -7.77
CA HIS A 84 0.18 7.63 -8.19
C HIS A 84 -0.82 6.71 -7.47
N ALA A 85 -1.14 7.04 -6.22
CA ALA A 85 -1.96 6.19 -5.34
C ALA A 85 -3.38 5.93 -5.88
N PHE A 86 -3.92 6.80 -6.72
CA PHE A 86 -5.31 6.66 -7.20
C PHE A 86 -5.45 5.82 -8.46
N THR A 87 -4.39 5.62 -9.25
CA THR A 87 -4.48 4.88 -10.52
C THR A 87 -4.98 3.46 -10.30
N GLY A 88 -4.39 2.73 -9.35
CA GLY A 88 -4.82 1.38 -9.01
C GLY A 88 -6.21 1.32 -8.37
N ALA A 89 -6.53 2.27 -7.48
CA ALA A 89 -7.86 2.37 -6.88
C ALA A 89 -8.95 2.56 -7.94
N GLN A 90 -8.75 3.49 -8.87
CA GLN A 90 -9.70 3.77 -9.94
C GLN A 90 -9.85 2.59 -10.89
N TRP A 91 -8.74 1.97 -11.29
CA TRP A 91 -8.76 0.82 -12.18
C TRP A 91 -9.58 -0.34 -11.60
N LEU A 92 -9.38 -0.68 -10.32
CA LEU A 92 -10.18 -1.73 -9.67
C LEU A 92 -11.65 -1.33 -9.52
N TYR A 93 -11.94 -0.08 -9.14
CA TYR A 93 -13.31 0.41 -8.98
C TYR A 93 -14.11 0.37 -10.30
N LYS A 94 -13.48 0.72 -11.43
CA LYS A 94 -14.10 0.66 -12.75
C LYS A 94 -14.44 -0.77 -13.20
N ASN A 95 -13.69 -1.76 -12.72
CA ASN A 95 -13.84 -3.17 -13.12
C ASN A 95 -14.62 -4.03 -12.13
N SER A 96 -14.89 -3.54 -10.92
CA SER A 96 -15.78 -4.20 -9.95
C SER A 96 -16.37 -3.17 -8.98
N LYS A 97 -17.67 -2.90 -9.09
CA LYS A 97 -18.31 -1.83 -8.32
C LYS A 97 -18.28 -2.07 -6.81
N ASP A 98 -18.60 -3.28 -6.35
CA ASP A 98 -18.69 -3.56 -4.91
C ASP A 98 -17.31 -3.82 -4.32
N VAL A 99 -16.61 -4.82 -4.86
CA VAL A 99 -15.28 -5.23 -4.38
C VAL A 99 -14.23 -4.17 -4.68
N GLY A 100 -14.21 -3.66 -5.90
CA GLY A 100 -13.27 -2.61 -6.30
C GLY A 100 -13.45 -1.32 -5.51
N LYS A 101 -14.67 -0.98 -5.07
CA LYS A 101 -14.88 0.15 -4.16
C LYS A 101 -14.23 -0.04 -2.80
N LEU A 102 -14.37 -1.23 -2.19
CA LEU A 102 -13.73 -1.54 -0.90
C LEU A 102 -12.19 -1.52 -1.02
N LEU A 103 -11.66 -2.06 -2.12
CA LEU A 103 -10.23 -2.02 -2.42
C LEU A 103 -9.73 -0.59 -2.67
N ALA A 104 -10.53 0.23 -3.37
CA ALA A 104 -10.22 1.62 -3.65
C ALA A 104 -10.06 2.47 -2.38
N TYR A 105 -10.83 2.23 -1.32
CA TYR A 105 -10.60 2.87 -0.02
C TYR A 105 -9.19 2.61 0.52
N CYS A 106 -8.78 1.34 0.50
CA CYS A 106 -7.50 0.92 1.05
C CYS A 106 -6.36 1.52 0.25
N ILE A 107 -6.43 1.41 -1.08
CA ILE A 107 -5.40 1.92 -1.99
C ILE A 107 -5.36 3.44 -1.98
N ALA A 108 -6.49 4.15 -2.09
CA ALA A 108 -6.47 5.62 -2.08
C ALA A 108 -5.92 6.21 -0.77
N GLY A 109 -6.02 5.46 0.33
CA GLY A 109 -5.61 5.91 1.66
C GLY A 109 -4.20 5.51 2.08
N HIS A 110 -3.46 4.68 1.33
CA HIS A 110 -2.25 4.02 1.87
C HIS A 110 -1.12 4.98 2.27
N HIS A 111 -1.12 6.23 1.80
CA HIS A 111 -0.19 7.27 2.24
C HIS A 111 -0.75 8.29 3.24
N GLY A 112 -2.07 8.38 3.42
CA GLY A 112 -2.72 9.50 4.12
C GLY A 112 -3.87 9.14 5.06
N GLY A 113 -4.19 7.86 5.18
CA GLY A 113 -5.35 7.35 5.91
C GLY A 113 -6.59 7.17 5.02
N LEU A 114 -7.56 6.42 5.54
CA LEU A 114 -8.77 6.07 4.79
C LEU A 114 -9.62 7.33 4.47
N PRO A 115 -9.92 7.59 3.18
CA PRO A 115 -10.72 8.74 2.79
C PRO A 115 -12.22 8.52 3.06
N ASN A 116 -12.97 9.61 3.15
CA ASN A 116 -14.44 9.56 3.12
C ASN A 116 -14.95 9.28 1.70
N TRP A 117 -16.07 8.53 1.57
CA TRP A 117 -16.70 8.34 0.25
C TRP A 117 -17.15 9.67 -0.36
N SER A 118 -17.84 10.43 0.49
CA SER A 118 -18.46 11.71 0.22
C SER A 118 -17.89 12.66 1.26
N ASP A 119 -17.43 13.81 0.80
CA ASP A 119 -16.90 14.89 1.64
C ASP A 119 -17.20 16.22 0.94
N MET A 120 -17.02 17.34 1.66
CA MET A 120 -17.19 18.67 1.10
C MET A 120 -15.95 19.01 0.24
N GLY A 121 -16.01 18.71 -1.06
CA GLY A 121 -15.02 19.14 -2.05
C GLY A 121 -14.32 18.02 -2.84
N PRO A 122 -13.22 18.32 -3.55
CA PRO A 122 -12.54 17.37 -4.44
C PRO A 122 -11.74 16.27 -3.72
N SER A 123 -11.66 16.32 -2.39
CA SER A 123 -10.99 15.30 -1.55
C SER A 123 -11.79 14.00 -1.42
N ALA A 124 -13.10 14.02 -1.68
CA ALA A 124 -13.96 12.84 -1.57
C ALA A 124 -13.49 11.72 -2.50
N LEU A 125 -13.46 10.48 -2.00
CA LEU A 125 -13.02 9.33 -2.78
C LEU A 125 -13.85 9.16 -4.06
N LYS A 126 -15.16 9.39 -3.99
CA LYS A 126 -16.03 9.33 -5.17
C LYS A 126 -15.54 10.24 -6.29
N ASN A 127 -15.18 11.48 -5.97
CA ASN A 127 -14.71 12.46 -6.95
C ASN A 127 -13.34 12.04 -7.53
N ARG A 128 -12.44 11.49 -6.69
CA ARG A 128 -11.16 10.92 -7.14
C ARG A 128 -11.36 9.78 -8.14
N MET A 129 -12.35 8.92 -7.94
CA MET A 129 -12.64 7.82 -8.88
C MET A 129 -13.13 8.30 -10.26
N GLU A 130 -13.55 9.56 -10.40
CA GLU A 130 -14.00 10.16 -11.66
C GLU A 130 -12.92 11.05 -12.33
N GLN A 131 -11.81 11.32 -11.64
CA GLN A 131 -10.69 12.13 -12.18
C GLN A 131 -9.91 11.39 -13.27
N HIS A 132 -9.15 12.14 -14.07
CA HIS A 132 -8.17 11.57 -14.99
C HIS A 132 -6.83 11.38 -14.26
N TYR A 133 -6.23 10.21 -14.41
CA TYR A 133 -4.89 9.89 -13.93
C TYR A 133 -4.00 9.47 -15.10
N PRO A 134 -2.67 9.66 -15.00
CA PRO A 134 -1.74 9.26 -16.04
C PRO A 134 -1.88 7.79 -16.42
N GLU A 135 -1.71 7.50 -17.71
CA GLU A 135 -1.64 6.13 -18.21
C GLU A 135 -0.40 5.42 -17.66
N ILE A 136 -0.50 4.10 -17.50
CA ILE A 136 0.58 3.25 -17.01
C ILE A 136 1.08 2.35 -18.12
N GLU A 137 2.40 2.19 -18.15
CA GLU A 137 3.13 1.50 -19.23
C GLU A 137 3.52 0.08 -18.80
N ILE A 138 3.33 -0.24 -17.51
CA ILE A 138 3.64 -1.55 -16.96
C ILE A 138 2.54 -2.58 -17.32
N PRO A 139 2.91 -3.85 -17.54
CA PRO A 139 1.94 -4.91 -17.73
C PRO A 139 1.02 -5.04 -16.50
N HIS A 140 -0.30 -5.05 -16.75
CA HIS A 140 -1.31 -5.25 -15.73
C HIS A 140 -2.48 -6.02 -16.34
N SER A 141 -3.08 -6.91 -15.55
CA SER A 141 -4.19 -7.76 -15.97
C SER A 141 -5.26 -7.75 -14.90
N LEU A 142 -6.53 -7.76 -15.31
CA LEU A 142 -7.64 -7.79 -14.37
C LEU A 142 -7.49 -8.96 -13.39
N PRO A 143 -7.56 -8.71 -12.08
CA PRO A 143 -7.53 -9.78 -11.10
C PRO A 143 -8.84 -10.56 -11.13
N ASP A 144 -8.80 -11.80 -10.68
CA ASP A 144 -10.02 -12.53 -10.33
C ASP A 144 -10.58 -11.95 -9.01
N PHE A 145 -11.63 -11.14 -9.12
CA PHE A 145 -12.23 -10.48 -7.98
C PHE A 145 -12.92 -11.50 -7.05
N PRO A 146 -12.66 -11.47 -5.73
CA PRO A 146 -13.39 -12.28 -4.77
C PRO A 146 -14.90 -12.00 -4.86
N LYS A 147 -15.73 -13.05 -4.97
CA LYS A 147 -17.18 -12.89 -5.12
C LYS A 147 -17.85 -12.25 -3.91
N GLN A 148 -17.33 -12.52 -2.72
CA GLN A 148 -17.84 -12.00 -1.46
C GLN A 148 -16.71 -11.89 -0.42
N PRO A 149 -16.83 -11.00 0.57
CA PRO A 149 -15.94 -10.99 1.73
C PRO A 149 -16.00 -12.33 2.49
N PRO A 150 -14.91 -12.75 3.16
CA PRO A 150 -14.85 -14.00 3.92
C PRO A 150 -15.60 -13.94 5.26
N ILE A 151 -16.43 -12.91 5.47
CA ILE A 151 -17.20 -12.67 6.68
C ILE A 151 -18.67 -12.51 6.31
N SER A 152 -19.55 -13.06 7.16
CA SER A 152 -20.99 -12.86 7.03
C SER A 152 -21.39 -11.52 7.62
N PHE A 153 -22.14 -10.73 6.86
CA PHE A 153 -22.65 -9.45 7.33
C PHE A 153 -24.06 -9.59 7.91
N GLU A 154 -24.27 -9.04 9.09
CA GLU A 154 -25.58 -8.88 9.71
C GLU A 154 -26.16 -7.52 9.29
N GLN A 155 -27.41 -7.47 8.82
CA GLN A 155 -27.98 -6.24 8.29
C GLN A 155 -27.98 -5.07 9.29
N ASN A 156 -28.23 -5.36 10.58
CA ASN A 156 -28.21 -4.36 11.67
C ASN A 156 -26.80 -3.83 12.00
N ARG A 157 -25.73 -4.48 11.52
CA ARG A 157 -24.32 -4.14 11.79
C ARG A 157 -23.49 -3.95 10.53
N LEU A 158 -24.11 -3.99 9.36
CA LEU A 158 -23.44 -4.01 8.05
C LEU A 158 -22.40 -2.89 7.92
N GLY A 159 -22.77 -1.65 8.24
CA GLY A 159 -21.86 -0.50 8.16
C GLY A 159 -20.64 -0.66 9.07
N PHE A 160 -20.86 -1.12 10.32
CA PHE A 160 -19.80 -1.38 11.29
C PHE A 160 -18.86 -2.50 10.83
N GLN A 161 -19.40 -3.60 10.33
CA GLN A 161 -18.62 -4.74 9.87
C GLN A 161 -17.82 -4.41 8.59
N LEU A 162 -18.41 -3.65 7.65
CA LEU A 162 -17.73 -3.20 6.44
C LEU A 162 -16.56 -2.27 6.76
N GLN A 163 -16.74 -1.27 7.64
CA GLN A 163 -15.63 -0.39 8.01
C GLN A 163 -14.49 -1.16 8.68
N PHE A 164 -14.81 -2.16 9.50
CA PHE A 164 -13.80 -2.95 10.20
C PHE A 164 -13.02 -3.82 9.22
N PHE A 165 -13.73 -4.45 8.28
CA PHE A 165 -13.12 -5.22 7.20
C PHE A 165 -12.18 -4.36 6.34
N ILE A 166 -12.62 -3.16 5.93
CA ILE A 166 -11.78 -2.21 5.19
C ILE A 166 -10.55 -1.84 6.02
N ARG A 167 -10.69 -1.57 7.32
CA ARG A 167 -9.56 -1.19 8.21
C ARG A 167 -8.56 -2.33 8.39
N MET A 168 -9.01 -3.58 8.51
CA MET A 168 -8.11 -4.73 8.57
C MET A 168 -7.34 -4.91 7.26
N LEU A 169 -8.03 -4.80 6.12
CA LEU A 169 -7.39 -4.85 4.80
C LEU A 169 -6.38 -3.71 4.60
N PHE A 170 -6.76 -2.51 5.01
CA PHE A 170 -5.91 -1.32 4.98
C PHE A 170 -4.64 -1.53 5.82
N SER A 171 -4.77 -2.05 7.06
CA SER A 171 -3.62 -2.39 7.89
C SER A 171 -2.72 -3.41 7.18
N CYS A 172 -3.29 -4.46 6.59
CA CYS A 172 -2.50 -5.46 5.86
C CYS A 172 -1.71 -4.84 4.71
N LEU A 173 -2.31 -3.90 3.96
CA LEU A 173 -1.64 -3.21 2.86
C LEU A 173 -0.52 -2.30 3.39
N VAL A 174 -0.84 -1.40 4.32
CA VAL A 174 0.11 -0.41 4.84
C VAL A 174 1.28 -1.09 5.55
N ASP A 175 1.02 -2.11 6.38
CA ASP A 175 2.09 -2.86 7.04
C ASP A 175 2.96 -3.59 6.00
N ALA A 176 2.35 -4.13 4.94
CA ALA A 176 3.10 -4.84 3.92
C ALA A 176 3.97 -3.92 3.08
N ASP A 177 3.43 -2.79 2.65
CA ASP A 177 4.12 -1.73 1.89
C ASP A 177 5.28 -1.16 2.71
N PHE A 178 5.03 -0.81 3.97
CA PHE A 178 6.07 -0.29 4.86
C PHE A 178 7.20 -1.29 5.08
N LEU A 179 6.89 -2.57 5.34
CA LEU A 179 7.91 -3.60 5.58
C LEU A 179 8.73 -3.92 4.33
N ASP A 180 8.16 -3.78 3.13
CA ASP A 180 8.90 -3.95 1.89
C ASP A 180 9.77 -2.73 1.58
N THR A 181 9.23 -1.53 1.72
CA THR A 181 9.97 -0.26 1.59
C THR A 181 11.16 -0.22 2.57
N GLU A 182 10.94 -0.58 3.84
CA GLU A 182 12.00 -0.64 4.86
C GLU A 182 13.08 -1.65 4.47
N ARG A 183 12.68 -2.84 3.98
CA ARG A 183 13.62 -3.86 3.52
C ARG A 183 14.47 -3.37 2.36
N SER A 184 13.89 -2.62 1.43
CA SER A 184 14.60 -2.10 0.27
C SER A 184 15.53 -0.93 0.61
N LEU A 185 15.13 -0.04 1.51
CA LEU A 185 15.88 1.18 1.82
C LEU A 185 16.87 1.01 2.99
N ASP A 186 16.56 0.15 3.97
CA ASP A 186 17.38 -0.08 5.15
C ASP A 186 17.30 -1.55 5.60
N LYS A 187 18.10 -2.38 4.93
CA LYS A 187 18.19 -3.80 5.22
C LYS A 187 18.59 -4.09 6.67
N SER A 188 19.45 -3.24 7.26
CA SER A 188 19.92 -3.42 8.64
C SER A 188 18.78 -3.30 9.65
N LYS A 189 17.90 -2.30 9.46
CA LYS A 189 16.71 -2.11 10.27
C LYS A 189 15.69 -3.23 10.06
N SER A 190 15.53 -3.69 8.81
CA SER A 190 14.66 -4.83 8.50
C SER A 190 15.12 -6.10 9.21
N ASP A 191 16.43 -6.37 9.24
CA ASP A 191 17.02 -7.55 9.89
C ASP A 191 16.82 -7.52 11.41
N CYS A 192 16.82 -6.34 12.04
CA CYS A 192 16.52 -6.18 13.47
C CYS A 192 15.09 -6.63 13.83
N ARG A 193 14.13 -6.66 12.88
CA ARG A 193 12.75 -7.14 13.13
C ARG A 193 12.62 -8.67 13.20
N SER A 194 13.69 -9.42 12.99
CA SER A 194 13.66 -10.90 13.05
C SER A 194 13.68 -11.47 14.47
N LYS A 195 13.91 -10.63 15.50
CA LYS A 195 14.07 -11.04 16.90
C LYS A 195 13.02 -10.41 17.80
N PHE A 196 11.75 -10.69 17.55
CA PHE A 196 10.73 -10.42 18.55
C PHE A 196 10.80 -11.51 19.61
N CYS A 197 11.06 -11.11 20.85
CA CYS A 197 10.86 -11.96 22.00
C CYS A 197 9.38 -12.39 22.05
N ASP A 198 9.15 -13.61 22.55
CA ASP A 198 7.77 -14.05 22.72
C ASP A 198 7.04 -13.21 23.77
N PHE A 199 5.71 -13.33 23.82
CA PHE A 199 4.94 -12.54 24.77
C PHE A 199 5.33 -12.81 26.23
N SER A 200 5.73 -14.03 26.58
CA SER A 200 6.17 -14.40 27.91
C SER A 200 7.51 -13.74 28.27
N GLU A 201 8.45 -13.70 27.34
CA GLU A 201 9.72 -12.97 27.46
C GLU A 201 9.47 -11.46 27.62
N LEU A 202 8.63 -10.86 26.77
CA LEU A 202 8.22 -9.45 26.90
C LEU A 202 7.58 -9.16 28.27
N TYR A 203 6.66 -10.03 28.70
CA TYR A 203 5.96 -9.88 29.98
C TYR A 203 6.95 -9.93 31.15
N ASN A 204 7.89 -10.88 31.14
CA ASN A 204 8.86 -11.03 32.22
C ASN A 204 9.85 -9.86 32.30
N GLU A 205 10.21 -9.25 31.17
CA GLU A 205 11.09 -8.07 31.13
C GLU A 205 10.36 -6.78 31.50
N PHE A 206 9.14 -6.55 30.98
CA PHE A 206 8.41 -5.30 31.19
C PHE A 206 7.62 -5.24 32.50
N CYS A 207 7.04 -6.35 32.96
CA CYS A 207 6.12 -6.33 34.09
C CYS A 207 6.79 -5.92 35.42
N PRO A 208 8.04 -6.32 35.72
CA PRO A 208 8.77 -5.82 36.89
C PRO A 208 9.03 -4.30 36.83
N LEU A 209 9.32 -3.76 35.64
CA LEU A 209 9.55 -2.32 35.43
C LEU A 209 8.28 -1.49 35.66
N CYS A 210 7.11 -2.04 35.33
CA CYS A 210 5.82 -1.38 35.60
C CYS A 210 5.36 -1.48 37.06
N GLN A 211 5.88 -2.46 37.82
CA GLN A 211 5.56 -2.66 39.24
C GLN A 211 6.49 -1.83 40.17
N ASP A 212 7.66 -1.43 39.68
CA ASP A 212 8.60 -0.57 40.39
C ASP A 212 8.14 0.91 40.35
N ARG A 213 7.23 1.28 41.25
CA ARG A 213 6.75 2.66 41.43
C ARG A 213 7.82 3.64 41.94
N SER A 214 9.05 3.18 42.24
CA SER A 214 10.13 4.03 42.74
C SER A 214 10.76 4.94 41.66
N ARG A 215 10.51 4.66 40.37
CA ARG A 215 11.06 5.41 39.22
C ARG A 215 10.13 6.47 38.64
N LEU A 216 8.97 6.71 39.28
CA LEU A 216 7.99 7.74 38.90
C LEU A 216 8.11 9.02 39.73
N ASN A 217 9.20 9.19 40.49
CA ASN A 217 9.54 10.43 41.20
C ASN A 217 10.73 11.12 40.54
#